data_AF-A0A127VEI3-F1
#
_entry.id   AF-A0A127VEI3-F1
#
_cell.length_a   1.000
_cell.length_b   1.000
_cell.length_c   1.000
_cell.angle_alpha   90.00
_cell.angle_beta   90.00
_cell.angle_gamma   90.00
#
_symmetry.space_group_name_H-M   'P 1'
#
loop_
_entity.id
_entity.type
_entity.pdbx_description
1 polymer ?
#
loop_
_entity_poly.entity_id
_entity_poly.type
_entity_poly.pdbx_seq_one_letter_code
_entity_poly.pdbx_strand_id
1 'polypeptide(L)'
;MKYILLIALTFLFATQTRSHAKTLHTGSHVFTIQWISFNKASPGSVSIKSLGEDEYSIEGGQTDPATKEYVTIKGTFLDKGYTLKFNGRILSKINTINGGRPCERTGLSIFKATGTRKYWRLQQMLNCDGETTDYIDIFF
;
A
#
# COMPACT_ATOMS: atom_id res chain seq x y z
N MET A 1 55.79 21.30 38.02
CA MET A 1 55.43 21.05 36.60
C MET A 1 54.04 20.42 36.60
N LYS A 2 52.99 21.19 36.25
CA LYS A 2 51.58 20.76 36.33
C LYS A 2 51.09 20.53 34.89
N TYR A 3 50.84 19.28 34.53
CA TYR A 3 50.27 18.90 33.23
C TYR A 3 48.76 19.17 33.24
N ILE A 4 48.28 20.00 32.33
CA ILE A 4 46.84 20.25 32.11
C ILE A 4 46.41 19.29 30.99
N LEU A 5 45.57 18.32 31.34
CA LEU A 5 44.98 17.36 30.41
C LEU A 5 43.76 18.01 29.76
N LEU A 6 43.85 18.38 28.46
CA LEU A 6 42.70 18.80 27.68
C LEU A 6 41.93 17.56 27.19
N ILE A 7 40.74 17.33 27.73
CA ILE A 7 39.79 16.33 27.22
C ILE A 7 38.93 17.03 26.16
N ALA A 8 39.18 16.72 24.88
CA ALA A 8 38.34 17.16 23.78
C ALA A 8 37.07 16.30 23.76
N LEU A 9 35.93 16.90 24.13
CA LEU A 9 34.63 16.26 24.09
C LEU A 9 34.10 16.29 22.65
N THR A 10 34.29 15.22 21.89
CA THR A 10 33.73 15.09 20.55
C THR A 10 32.26 14.73 20.63
N PHE A 11 31.38 15.72 20.47
CA PHE A 11 29.95 15.50 20.26
C PHE A 11 29.76 14.81 18.90
N LEU A 12 29.60 13.48 18.92
CA LEU A 12 29.08 12.71 17.80
C LEU A 12 27.61 13.09 17.61
N PHE A 13 27.33 14.08 16.76
CA PHE A 13 26.00 14.28 16.22
C PHE A 13 25.66 13.06 15.37
N ALA A 14 24.91 12.12 15.94
CA ALA A 14 24.29 11.05 15.18
C ALA A 14 23.30 11.69 14.21
N THR A 15 23.69 11.82 12.94
CA THR A 15 22.77 12.19 11.88
C THR A 15 21.79 11.02 11.74
N GLN A 16 20.57 11.20 12.26
CA GLN A 16 19.47 10.31 11.89
C GLN A 16 19.27 10.49 10.38
N THR A 17 19.73 9.51 9.61
CA THR A 17 19.32 9.37 8.23
C THR A 17 17.82 9.13 8.24
N ARG A 18 17.02 10.18 8.01
CA ARG A 18 15.63 10.01 7.61
C ARG A 18 15.69 9.21 6.31
N SER A 19 15.43 7.90 6.42
CA SER A 19 15.07 7.07 5.28
C SER A 19 14.10 7.87 4.43
N HIS A 20 14.48 8.14 3.18
CA HIS A 20 13.65 8.91 2.26
C HIS A 20 12.30 8.22 2.20
N ALA A 21 11.31 8.85 2.84
CA ALA A 21 9.94 8.36 2.85
C ALA A 21 9.56 8.14 1.39
N LYS A 22 9.09 6.94 1.06
CA LYS A 22 8.66 6.70 -0.29
C LYS A 22 7.35 7.46 -0.53
N THR A 23 7.43 8.61 -1.16
CA THR A 23 6.26 9.45 -1.49
C THR A 23 5.38 8.79 -2.54
N LEU A 24 4.06 8.94 -2.37
CA LEU A 24 3.06 8.55 -3.35
C LEU A 24 3.04 9.56 -4.51
N HIS A 25 3.20 9.08 -5.74
CA HIS A 25 3.08 9.92 -6.92
C HIS A 25 1.62 9.93 -7.42
N THR A 26 1.20 11.01 -8.06
CA THR A 26 -0.08 11.07 -8.77
C THR A 26 0.04 10.42 -10.14
N GLY A 27 -1.06 9.89 -10.66
CA GLY A 27 -1.12 9.28 -11.99
C GLY A 27 -1.70 7.88 -11.95
N SER A 28 -1.29 7.08 -12.94
CA SER A 28 -1.74 5.68 -13.07
C SER A 28 -0.77 4.75 -12.35
N HIS A 29 -1.28 3.87 -11.51
CA HIS A 29 -0.51 2.85 -10.81
C HIS A 29 -1.03 1.46 -11.13
N VAL A 30 -0.13 0.49 -11.25
CA VAL A 30 -0.52 -0.92 -11.35
C VAL A 30 -1.19 -1.34 -10.04
N PHE A 31 -2.29 -2.06 -10.16
CA PHE A 31 -3.09 -2.54 -9.05
C PHE A 31 -3.43 -4.02 -9.23
N THR A 32 -3.19 -4.84 -8.21
CA THR A 32 -3.41 -6.28 -8.30
C THR A 32 -3.98 -6.89 -7.04
N ILE A 33 -4.76 -7.95 -7.20
CA ILE A 33 -4.98 -9.02 -6.23
C ILE A 33 -4.30 -10.29 -6.75
N GLN A 34 -3.66 -11.07 -5.87
CA GLN A 34 -2.89 -12.24 -6.27
C GLN A 34 -3.72 -13.33 -6.95
N TRP A 35 -5.00 -13.42 -6.60
CA TRP A 35 -5.91 -14.44 -7.13
C TRP A 35 -6.17 -14.30 -8.63
N ILE A 36 -6.10 -13.07 -9.17
CA ILE A 36 -6.24 -12.84 -10.62
C ILE A 36 -4.89 -13.01 -11.34
N SER A 37 -3.81 -12.46 -10.78
CA SER A 37 -2.46 -12.77 -11.28
C SER A 37 -1.37 -12.53 -10.23
N PHE A 38 -0.39 -13.44 -10.16
CA PHE A 38 0.72 -13.37 -9.21
C PHE A 38 1.93 -12.57 -9.71
N ASN A 39 2.14 -12.47 -11.03
CA ASN A 39 3.31 -11.85 -11.66
C ASN A 39 2.96 -10.62 -12.51
N LYS A 40 1.77 -10.02 -12.29
CA LYS A 40 1.22 -8.95 -13.12
C LYS A 40 0.98 -9.34 -14.59
N ALA A 41 0.75 -10.62 -14.89
CA ALA A 41 0.43 -11.04 -16.25
C ALA A 41 -0.90 -10.42 -16.76
N SER A 42 -1.83 -10.10 -15.85
CA SER A 42 -3.08 -9.41 -16.17
C SER A 42 -3.34 -8.32 -15.12
N PRO A 43 -2.56 -7.22 -15.11
CA PRO A 43 -2.63 -6.22 -14.06
C PRO A 43 -3.86 -5.32 -14.22
N GLY A 44 -4.38 -4.84 -13.10
CA GLY A 44 -5.32 -3.73 -13.07
C GLY A 44 -4.60 -2.38 -13.02
N SER A 45 -5.40 -1.33 -12.94
CA SER A 45 -4.92 0.04 -12.82
C SER A 45 -5.78 0.85 -11.87
N VAL A 46 -5.14 1.75 -11.14
CA VAL A 46 -5.79 2.78 -10.31
C VAL A 46 -5.26 4.15 -10.68
N SER A 47 -6.14 5.15 -10.66
CA SER A 47 -5.79 6.56 -10.81
C SER A 47 -5.68 7.19 -9.44
N ILE A 48 -4.55 7.86 -9.19
CA ILE A 48 -4.27 8.61 -7.96
C ILE A 48 -4.17 10.09 -8.30
N LYS A 49 -4.93 10.95 -7.60
CA LYS A 49 -4.91 12.40 -7.81
C LYS A 49 -4.73 13.11 -6.47
N SER A 50 -3.86 14.12 -6.42
CA SER A 50 -3.67 14.95 -5.23
C SER A 50 -4.96 15.71 -4.90
N LEU A 51 -5.26 15.77 -3.61
CA LEU A 51 -6.32 16.58 -2.98
C LEU A 51 -5.72 17.67 -2.07
N GLY A 52 -4.41 17.60 -1.79
CA GLY A 52 -3.69 18.49 -0.88
C GLY A 52 -2.26 18.00 -0.67
N GLU A 53 -1.58 18.55 0.34
CA GLU A 53 -0.16 18.29 0.63
C GLU A 53 0.16 16.80 0.83
N ASP A 54 -0.62 16.10 1.66
CA ASP A 54 -0.46 14.67 1.95
C ASP A 54 -1.72 13.84 1.60
N GLU A 55 -2.73 14.46 1.02
CA GLU A 55 -4.03 13.83 0.76
C GLU A 55 -4.22 13.54 -0.73
N TYR A 56 -4.69 12.33 -1.02
CA TYR A 56 -4.87 11.84 -2.39
C TYR A 56 -6.20 11.10 -2.53
N SER A 57 -6.83 11.20 -3.69
CA SER A 57 -7.91 10.30 -4.10
C SER A 57 -7.32 9.09 -4.83
N ILE A 58 -8.01 7.95 -4.73
CA ILE A 58 -7.72 6.75 -5.50
C ILE A 58 -9.03 6.17 -6.05
N GLU A 59 -9.02 5.75 -7.31
CA GLU A 59 -10.10 4.98 -7.92
C GLU A 59 -9.57 4.05 -9.01
N GLY A 60 -10.07 2.82 -9.05
CA GLY A 60 -9.78 1.86 -10.12
C GLY A 60 -9.94 0.42 -9.70
N GLY A 61 -9.27 -0.49 -10.40
CA GLY A 61 -9.42 -1.92 -10.16
C GLY A 61 -8.68 -2.82 -11.15
N GLN A 62 -8.85 -4.12 -10.93
CA GLN A 62 -8.39 -5.21 -11.77
C GLN A 62 -9.58 -6.13 -12.02
N THR A 63 -9.73 -6.58 -13.25
CA THR A 63 -10.77 -7.55 -13.64
C THR A 63 -10.15 -8.60 -14.55
N ASP A 64 -10.41 -9.86 -14.27
CA ASP A 64 -10.13 -10.95 -15.20
C ASP A 64 -11.26 -11.01 -16.25
N PRO A 65 -10.97 -10.79 -17.54
CA PRO A 65 -11.99 -10.83 -18.58
C PRO A 65 -12.58 -12.23 -18.79
N ALA A 66 -11.86 -13.31 -18.47
CA ALA A 66 -12.30 -14.69 -18.68
C ALA A 66 -13.21 -15.16 -17.55
N THR A 67 -12.79 -14.99 -16.30
CA THR A 67 -13.51 -15.50 -15.12
C THR A 67 -14.48 -14.49 -14.51
N LYS A 68 -14.39 -13.22 -14.92
CA LYS A 68 -15.12 -12.07 -14.35
C LYS A 68 -14.83 -11.85 -12.86
N GLU A 69 -13.71 -12.38 -12.37
CA GLU A 69 -13.19 -12.06 -11.05
C GLU A 69 -12.64 -10.65 -11.03
N TYR A 70 -12.72 -9.97 -9.89
CA TYR A 70 -12.31 -8.58 -9.82
C TYR A 70 -11.86 -8.15 -8.42
N VAL A 71 -11.12 -7.05 -8.39
CA VAL A 71 -10.90 -6.21 -7.21
C VAL A 71 -11.04 -4.75 -7.63
N THR A 72 -11.76 -3.96 -6.84
CA THR A 72 -11.91 -2.51 -7.05
C THR A 72 -11.57 -1.76 -5.78
N ILE A 73 -11.12 -0.52 -5.94
CA ILE A 73 -10.80 0.39 -4.84
C ILE A 73 -11.28 1.79 -5.18
N LYS A 74 -11.88 2.45 -4.19
CA LYS A 74 -12.29 3.86 -4.28
C LYS A 74 -12.21 4.52 -2.91
N GLY A 75 -11.51 5.64 -2.79
CA GLY A 75 -11.39 6.35 -1.53
C GLY A 75 -10.31 7.41 -1.53
N THR A 76 -9.77 7.68 -0.35
CA THR A 76 -8.67 8.61 -0.14
C THR A 76 -7.51 7.97 0.61
N PHE A 77 -6.30 8.50 0.39
CA PHE A 77 -5.12 8.23 1.17
C PHE A 77 -4.67 9.49 1.91
N LEU A 78 -4.15 9.28 3.12
CA LEU A 78 -3.17 10.16 3.73
C LEU A 78 -1.78 9.50 3.58
N ASP A 79 -0.89 10.15 2.83
CA ASP A 79 0.48 9.68 2.61
C ASP A 79 1.34 9.90 3.86
N LYS A 80 2.02 8.83 4.29
CA LYS A 80 3.03 8.81 5.36
C LYS A 80 4.27 8.03 4.91
N GLY A 81 4.58 8.07 3.61
CA GLY A 81 5.71 7.43 2.97
C GLY A 81 5.51 5.93 2.78
N TYR A 82 6.20 5.15 3.62
CA TYR A 82 6.07 3.68 3.59
C TYR A 82 4.69 3.18 4.03
N THR A 83 3.85 4.05 4.56
CA THR A 83 2.49 3.73 5.00
C THR A 83 1.51 4.70 4.36
N LEU A 84 0.45 4.19 3.74
CA LEU A 84 -0.70 4.98 3.29
C LEU A 84 -1.88 4.63 4.20
N LYS A 85 -2.48 5.66 4.81
CA LYS A 85 -3.74 5.48 5.56
C LYS A 85 -4.89 5.65 4.59
N PHE A 86 -5.59 4.56 4.30
CA PHE A 86 -6.74 4.55 3.40
C PHE A 86 -8.02 4.82 4.16
N ASN A 87 -8.93 5.58 3.56
CA ASN A 87 -10.34 5.60 3.91
C ASN A 87 -11.19 5.44 2.66
N GLY A 88 -12.01 4.40 2.59
CA GLY A 88 -12.87 4.18 1.44
C GLY A 88 -13.39 2.77 1.36
N ARG A 89 -13.55 2.28 0.13
CA ARG A 89 -14.14 0.97 -0.17
C ARG A 89 -13.20 0.15 -1.04
N ILE A 90 -13.04 -1.11 -0.66
CA ILE A 90 -12.37 -2.15 -1.44
C ILE A 90 -13.37 -3.29 -1.60
N LEU A 91 -13.63 -3.70 -2.85
CA LEU A 91 -14.54 -4.80 -3.16
C LEU A 91 -13.81 -5.82 -4.03
N SER A 92 -13.64 -7.04 -3.53
CA SER A 92 -13.09 -8.15 -4.30
C SER A 92 -14.13 -9.26 -4.49
N LYS A 93 -14.06 -9.98 -5.61
CA LYS A 93 -14.84 -11.20 -5.84
C LYS A 93 -13.97 -12.19 -6.60
N ILE A 94 -13.69 -13.32 -5.96
CA ILE A 94 -12.99 -14.46 -6.53
C ILE A 94 -13.97 -15.64 -6.46
N ASN A 95 -14.16 -16.35 -7.57
CA ASN A 95 -15.26 -17.30 -7.71
C ASN A 95 -15.13 -18.50 -6.76
N THR A 96 -13.91 -18.84 -6.35
CA THR A 96 -13.60 -19.96 -5.45
C THR A 96 -13.44 -19.57 -3.97
N ILE A 97 -13.50 -18.28 -3.63
CA ILE A 97 -13.29 -17.76 -2.27
C ILE A 97 -14.59 -17.18 -1.73
N ASN A 98 -14.83 -17.26 -0.41
CA ASN A 98 -16.07 -16.78 0.23
C ASN A 98 -17.35 -17.33 -0.44
N GLY A 99 -17.30 -18.58 -0.92
CA GLY A 99 -18.40 -19.21 -1.67
C GLY A 99 -18.78 -18.46 -2.95
N GLY A 100 -17.83 -17.76 -3.57
CA GLY A 100 -18.03 -16.95 -4.77
C GLY A 100 -18.73 -15.61 -4.52
N ARG A 101 -19.00 -15.24 -3.26
CA ARG A 101 -19.62 -13.96 -2.91
C ARG A 101 -18.58 -12.84 -2.85
N PRO A 102 -18.94 -11.60 -3.23
CA PRO A 102 -18.05 -10.46 -3.04
C PRO A 102 -17.67 -10.27 -1.57
N CYS A 103 -16.42 -9.89 -1.33
CA CYS A 103 -15.92 -9.44 -0.04
C CYS A 103 -15.72 -7.93 -0.08
N GLU A 104 -16.52 -7.21 0.72
CA GLU A 104 -16.51 -5.77 0.82
C GLU A 104 -15.81 -5.32 2.11
N ARG A 105 -14.89 -4.37 1.98
CA ARG A 105 -14.21 -3.71 3.10
C ARG A 105 -14.41 -2.21 2.96
N THR A 106 -14.95 -1.58 4.00
CA THR A 106 -15.21 -0.14 4.04
C THR A 106 -14.56 0.52 5.24
N GLY A 107 -14.20 1.79 5.09
CA GLY A 107 -13.63 2.60 6.15
C GLY A 107 -12.10 2.57 6.14
N LEU A 108 -11.51 2.59 7.34
CA LEU A 108 -10.08 2.77 7.51
C LEU A 108 -9.29 1.49 7.22
N SER A 109 -8.23 1.61 6.43
CA SER A 109 -7.27 0.53 6.18
C SER A 109 -5.85 1.05 6.05
N ILE A 110 -4.86 0.15 6.14
CA ILE A 110 -3.46 0.51 6.00
C ILE A 110 -2.86 -0.21 4.80
N PHE A 111 -2.18 0.53 3.94
CA PHE A 111 -1.28 -0.02 2.94
C PHE A 111 0.16 0.25 3.35
N LYS A 112 1.03 -0.76 3.27
CA LYS A 112 2.43 -0.66 3.74
C LYS A 112 3.42 -1.19 2.70
N ALA A 113 4.46 -0.40 2.44
CA ALA A 113 5.64 -0.81 1.70
C ALA A 113 6.70 -1.33 2.69
N THR A 114 7.32 -2.47 2.38
CA THR A 114 8.27 -3.14 3.29
C THR A 114 9.50 -3.64 2.54
N GLY A 115 10.68 -3.45 3.14
CA GLY A 115 11.96 -3.89 2.59
C GLY A 115 12.22 -3.33 1.18
N THR A 116 12.54 -4.20 0.25
CA THR A 116 12.89 -3.86 -1.14
C THR A 116 11.70 -3.93 -2.11
N ARG A 117 10.50 -4.26 -1.63
CA ARG A 117 9.29 -4.42 -2.45
C ARG A 117 8.93 -3.13 -3.17
N LYS A 118 8.36 -3.27 -4.37
CA LYS A 118 7.98 -2.15 -5.25
C LYS A 118 6.48 -1.82 -5.23
N TYR A 119 5.84 -2.05 -4.09
CA TYR A 119 4.41 -1.85 -3.89
C TYR A 119 4.09 -1.57 -2.41
N TRP A 120 2.96 -0.92 -2.18
CA TRP A 120 2.27 -0.92 -0.89
C TRP A 120 1.21 -2.02 -0.88
N ARG A 121 1.20 -2.86 0.15
CA ARG A 121 0.24 -3.95 0.32
C ARG A 121 -0.78 -3.62 1.40
N LEU A 122 -2.06 -3.91 1.16
CA LEU A 122 -3.11 -3.86 2.18
C LEU A 122 -2.72 -4.73 3.38
N GLN A 123 -2.78 -4.22 4.61
CA GLN A 123 -2.40 -4.97 5.81
C GLN A 123 -3.57 -5.77 6.42
N GLN A 124 -4.80 -5.31 6.23
CA GLN A 124 -6.03 -6.01 6.57
C GLN A 124 -6.34 -7.07 5.51
N MET A 125 -5.48 -8.07 5.41
CA MET A 125 -5.46 -9.02 4.30
C MET A 125 -6.55 -10.10 4.42
N LEU A 126 -7.11 -10.35 5.61
CA LEU A 126 -8.10 -11.41 5.80
C LEU A 126 -9.34 -11.16 4.92
N ASN A 127 -9.75 -12.18 4.19
CA ASN A 127 -10.98 -12.20 3.40
C ASN A 127 -12.20 -12.32 4.33
N CYS A 128 -13.37 -12.02 3.79
CA CYS A 128 -14.64 -12.06 4.50
C CYS A 128 -15.07 -13.49 4.87
N ASP A 129 -14.40 -14.51 4.33
CA ASP A 129 -14.53 -15.90 4.79
C ASP A 129 -13.84 -16.16 6.14
N GLY A 130 -12.98 -15.25 6.62
CA GLY A 130 -12.28 -15.37 7.88
C GLY A 130 -11.03 -16.26 7.87
N GLU A 131 -10.63 -16.79 6.72
CA GLU A 131 -9.52 -17.76 6.61
C GLU A 131 -8.54 -17.41 5.48
N THR A 132 -9.05 -16.91 4.35
CA THR A 132 -8.24 -16.65 3.16
C THR A 132 -7.54 -15.30 3.25
N THR A 133 -6.32 -15.20 2.73
CA THR A 133 -5.55 -13.96 2.70
C THR A 133 -5.62 -13.33 1.30
N ASP A 134 -6.01 -12.06 1.20
CA ASP A 134 -6.00 -11.25 -0.02
C ASP A 134 -4.78 -10.33 -0.04
N TYR A 135 -3.89 -10.55 -1.01
CA TYR A 135 -2.74 -9.69 -1.28
C TYR A 135 -3.12 -8.65 -2.32
N ILE A 136 -3.62 -7.51 -1.84
CA ILE A 136 -3.96 -6.36 -2.66
C ILE A 136 -2.80 -5.38 -2.65
N ASP A 137 -2.19 -5.16 -3.81
CA ASP A 137 -0.97 -4.40 -3.99
C ASP A 137 -1.19 -3.18 -4.91
N ILE A 138 -0.69 -2.03 -4.48
CA ILE A 138 -0.58 -0.79 -5.29
C ILE A 138 0.90 -0.57 -5.57
N PHE A 139 1.28 -0.63 -6.84
CA PHE A 139 2.67 -0.47 -7.24
C PHE A 139 3.08 1.00 -7.29
N PHE A 140 4.36 1.20 -7.07
CA PHE A 140 5.02 2.51 -7.02
C PHE A 140 4.93 3.30 -8.31
#